data_AF-A0A8J8IRQ7-F1
#
_entry.id   AF-A0A8J8IRQ7-F1
#
_cell.length_a   1.000
_cell.length_b   1.000
_cell.length_c   1.000
_cell.angle_alpha   90.00
_cell.angle_beta   90.00
_cell.angle_gamma   90.00
#
_symmetry.space_group_name_H-M   'P 1'
#
loop_
_entity.id
_entity.type
_entity.pdbx_description
1 polymer ?
#
loop_
_entity_poly.entity_id
_entity_poly.type
_entity_poly.pdbx_seq_one_letter_code
_entity_poly.pdbx_strand_id
1 'polypeptide(L)'
;MAYYPENGSKVSFSESFGAWPITGGSGYSVIDEWATQLGIAPPCHIQRGEVRVQIEKGALASHGMYLCHHNPNPTDSLREKCLKEYTLRTELMIPSGEVKIATFVVPIGEGRWKKTDMPFCGKALDLTSAGSCPPVTSWVNGTCSCIPEDILKTTIGSIESAGFKKREEVTVLETEALKPLYSALFVKNDQYLYVEFSEVKDMNLVRVLMIMGDEKTVKAYAEAFTAVGGGG
;
A
#
# COMPACT_ATOMS: atom_id res chain seq x y z
N MET A 1 -18.51 16.13 -8.41
CA MET A 1 -18.95 16.41 -7.02
C MET A 1 -18.04 15.62 -6.09
N ALA A 2 -17.65 16.17 -4.94
CA ALA A 2 -16.99 15.37 -3.91
C ALA A 2 -18.01 14.38 -3.36
N TYR A 3 -17.69 13.09 -3.36
CA TYR A 3 -18.53 12.08 -2.71
C TYR A 3 -18.31 12.22 -1.21
N TYR A 4 -19.07 13.11 -0.60
CA TYR A 4 -19.36 13.03 0.82
C TYR A 4 -20.27 11.82 0.98
N PRO A 5 -19.98 10.84 1.86
CA PRO A 5 -21.01 9.91 2.33
C PRO A 5 -22.24 10.72 2.70
N GLU A 6 -23.44 10.18 2.50
CA GLU A 6 -24.75 10.88 2.46
C GLU A 6 -25.11 11.81 3.64
N ASN A 7 -24.23 11.97 4.65
CA ASN A 7 -24.33 12.88 5.78
C ASN A 7 -23.23 13.99 5.85
N GLY A 8 -22.53 14.29 4.76
CA GLY A 8 -21.57 15.40 4.69
C GLY A 8 -20.22 15.15 5.35
N SER A 9 -19.98 13.97 5.92
CA SER A 9 -18.72 13.61 6.59
C SER A 9 -17.57 13.57 5.59
N LYS A 10 -16.37 14.00 6.00
CA LYS A 10 -15.14 13.86 5.21
C LYS A 10 -14.44 12.58 5.65
N VAL A 11 -13.96 11.75 4.73
CA VAL A 11 -13.21 10.53 5.06
C VAL A 11 -11.79 10.64 4.51
N SER A 12 -10.80 10.24 5.29
CA SER A 12 -9.39 10.20 4.87
C SER A 12 -8.82 8.80 5.03
N PHE A 13 -8.12 8.35 4.00
CA PHE A 13 -7.33 7.13 4.00
C PHE A 13 -5.85 7.50 3.94
N SER A 14 -5.04 6.90 4.81
CA SER A 14 -3.57 7.01 4.80
C SER A 14 -2.99 5.63 5.04
N GLU A 15 -1.98 5.26 4.26
CA GLU A 15 -1.27 3.99 4.41
C GLU A 15 0.23 4.27 4.35
N SER A 16 0.97 3.64 5.27
CA SER A 16 2.41 3.81 5.43
C SER A 16 3.04 2.46 5.75
N PHE A 17 4.19 2.21 5.15
CA PHE A 17 5.01 1.03 5.40
C PHE A 17 6.35 1.51 5.95
N GLY A 18 6.73 0.97 7.09
CA GLY A 18 7.99 1.24 7.76
C GLY A 18 8.79 -0.03 7.93
N ALA A 19 10.11 0.10 7.85
CA ALA A 19 11.05 -0.93 8.27
C ALA A 19 12.14 -0.23 9.09
N TRP A 20 12.22 -0.58 10.38
CA TRP A 20 13.16 0.02 11.32
C TRP A 20 14.27 -0.98 11.63
N PRO A 21 15.50 -0.74 11.16
CA PRO A 21 16.62 -1.63 11.47
C PRO A 21 16.76 -1.83 12.98
N ILE A 22 16.98 -3.08 13.41
CA ILE A 22 17.23 -3.38 14.83
C ILE A 22 18.55 -2.74 15.29
N THR A 23 18.79 -2.70 16.61
CA THR A 23 20.01 -2.15 17.19
C THR A 23 21.28 -2.73 16.55
N GLY A 24 22.11 -1.83 16.01
CA GLY A 24 23.34 -2.19 15.28
C GLY A 24 23.12 -2.75 13.88
N GLY A 25 21.91 -2.63 13.33
CA GLY A 25 21.58 -2.84 11.93
C GLY A 25 21.48 -1.52 11.16
N SER A 26 21.48 -1.62 9.84
CA SER A 26 21.28 -0.49 8.94
C SER A 26 20.41 -0.90 7.75
N GLY A 27 19.95 0.08 6.99
CA GLY A 27 19.22 -0.15 5.76
C GLY A 27 18.88 1.15 5.05
N TYR A 28 18.49 1.02 3.79
CA TYR A 28 18.07 2.15 2.97
C TYR A 28 16.81 1.82 2.17
N SER A 29 16.04 2.86 1.88
CA SER A 29 14.92 2.80 0.93
C SER A 29 15.17 3.78 -0.21
N VAL A 30 14.99 3.35 -1.45
CA VAL A 30 15.12 4.22 -2.64
C VAL A 30 13.83 4.15 -3.44
N ILE A 31 13.46 5.27 -4.08
CA ILE A 31 12.37 5.24 -5.07
C ILE A 31 12.86 4.38 -6.24
N ASP A 32 12.09 3.36 -6.58
CA ASP A 32 12.36 2.42 -7.67
C ASP A 32 11.03 2.08 -8.34
N GLU A 33 10.77 2.60 -9.54
CA GLU A 33 9.51 2.40 -10.29
C GLU A 33 9.44 1.02 -10.95
N TRP A 34 9.82 -0.02 -10.22
CA TRP A 34 10.06 -1.37 -10.72
C TRP A 34 8.80 -2.02 -11.31
N ALA A 35 7.63 -1.82 -10.71
CA ALA A 35 6.38 -2.42 -11.16
C ALA A 35 5.91 -1.71 -12.44
N THR A 36 6.06 -0.39 -12.51
CA THR A 36 5.81 0.37 -13.74
C THR A 36 6.74 -0.07 -14.86
N GLN A 37 8.04 -0.23 -14.59
CA GLN A 37 9.04 -0.66 -15.58
C GLN A 37 8.80 -2.09 -16.11
N LEU A 38 8.23 -2.97 -15.28
CA LEU A 38 7.81 -4.32 -15.69
C LEU A 38 6.45 -4.33 -16.42
N GLY A 39 5.76 -3.18 -16.52
CA GLY A 39 4.46 -3.09 -17.16
C GLY A 39 3.30 -3.67 -16.35
N ILE A 40 3.46 -3.83 -15.03
CA ILE A 40 2.47 -4.48 -14.16
C ILE A 40 1.63 -3.49 -13.33
N ALA A 41 1.71 -2.19 -13.60
CA ALA A 41 0.93 -1.18 -12.89
C ALA A 41 -0.58 -1.32 -13.19
N PRO A 42 -1.46 -1.22 -12.18
CA PRO A 42 -2.90 -1.26 -12.40
C PRO A 42 -3.40 -0.04 -13.18
N PRO A 43 -4.49 -0.19 -13.97
CA PRO A 43 -5.06 0.91 -14.72
C PRO A 43 -5.61 2.01 -13.79
N CYS A 44 -5.65 3.24 -14.29
CA CYS A 44 -6.36 4.36 -13.66
C CYS A 44 -5.98 4.70 -12.20
N HIS A 45 -4.81 4.30 -11.73
CA HIS A 45 -4.37 4.61 -10.37
C HIS A 45 -4.21 6.12 -10.17
N ILE A 46 -4.65 6.62 -9.02
CA ILE A 46 -4.52 8.03 -8.60
C ILE A 46 -3.39 8.25 -7.59
N GLN A 47 -2.93 7.18 -6.95
CA GLN A 47 -1.77 7.17 -6.07
C GLN A 47 -0.90 5.97 -6.38
N ARG A 48 0.40 6.19 -6.24
CA ARG A 48 1.46 5.25 -6.55
C ARG A 48 2.64 5.51 -5.63
N GLY A 49 3.17 4.45 -5.03
CA GLY A 49 4.44 4.47 -4.32
C GLY A 49 5.22 3.22 -4.69
N GLU A 50 6.42 3.37 -5.22
CA GLU A 50 7.27 2.23 -5.59
C GLU A 50 8.66 2.45 -5.04
N VAL A 51 9.11 1.49 -4.21
CA VAL A 51 10.36 1.59 -3.48
C VAL A 51 11.10 0.26 -3.49
N ARG A 52 12.41 0.37 -3.38
CA ARG A 52 13.31 -0.76 -3.09
C ARG A 52 13.93 -0.52 -1.73
N VAL A 53 13.80 -1.51 -0.85
CA VAL A 53 14.28 -1.48 0.52
C VAL A 53 15.36 -2.55 0.68
N GLN A 54 16.49 -2.15 1.26
CA GLN A 54 17.57 -3.05 1.63
C GLN A 54 17.75 -3.00 3.14
N ILE A 55 17.66 -4.15 3.80
CA ILE A 55 17.95 -4.32 5.22
C ILE A 55 19.21 -5.18 5.37
N GLU A 56 20.21 -4.68 6.08
CA GLU A 56 21.46 -5.42 6.30
C GLU A 56 21.31 -6.47 7.40
N LYS A 57 20.65 -6.11 8.51
CA LYS A 57 20.60 -6.93 9.72
C LYS A 57 19.23 -6.89 10.36
N GLY A 58 18.22 -7.49 9.74
CA GLY A 58 16.84 -7.54 10.23
C GLY A 58 16.20 -6.17 10.55
N ALA A 59 14.89 -6.13 10.61
CA ALA A 59 14.18 -4.92 10.97
C ALA A 59 12.85 -5.25 11.66
N LEU A 60 12.33 -4.28 12.41
CA LEU A 60 10.93 -4.27 12.80
C LEU A 60 10.15 -3.58 11.69
N ALA A 61 9.37 -4.36 10.97
CA ALA A 61 8.43 -3.83 10.00
C ALA A 61 7.19 -3.31 10.73
N SER A 62 6.70 -2.16 10.30
CA SER A 62 5.44 -1.58 10.77
C SER A 62 4.57 -1.24 9.58
N HIS A 63 3.32 -1.69 9.59
CA HIS A 63 2.29 -1.21 8.69
C HIS A 63 1.37 -0.28 9.47
N GLY A 64 1.31 0.98 9.04
CA GLY A 64 0.42 1.98 9.61
C GLY A 64 -0.65 2.33 8.59
N MET A 65 -1.89 1.94 8.85
CA MET A 65 -3.04 2.29 8.02
C MET A 65 -4.08 3.01 8.87
N TYR A 66 -4.62 4.09 8.31
CA TYR A 66 -5.60 4.97 8.96
C TYR A 66 -6.77 5.23 8.02
N LEU A 67 -7.95 4.78 8.42
CA LEU A 67 -9.21 5.28 7.88
C LEU A 67 -9.85 6.15 8.95
N CYS A 68 -10.06 7.43 8.62
CA CYS A 68 -10.55 8.41 9.57
C CYS A 68 -11.79 9.13 9.03
N HIS A 69 -12.86 9.09 9.81
CA HIS A 69 -14.08 9.84 9.55
C HIS A 69 -14.01 11.17 10.29
N HIS A 70 -14.16 12.26 9.57
CA HIS A 70 -14.09 13.62 10.06
C HIS A 70 -15.48 14.23 10.22
N ASN A 71 -15.54 15.28 11.03
CA ASN A 71 -16.76 16.05 11.22
C ASN A 71 -17.17 16.75 9.90
N PRO A 72 -18.41 16.61 9.41
CA PRO A 72 -18.90 17.37 8.26
C PRO A 72 -18.75 18.89 8.41
N ASN A 73 -18.83 19.40 9.63
CA ASN A 73 -18.80 20.82 9.98
C ASN A 73 -17.72 21.08 11.04
N PRO A 74 -16.43 21.09 10.67
CA PRO A 74 -15.36 21.32 11.62
C PRO A 74 -15.44 22.76 12.17
N THR A 75 -15.41 22.90 13.49
CA THR A 75 -15.28 24.22 14.15
C THR A 75 -13.87 24.81 14.01
N ASP A 76 -12.85 23.96 13.78
CA ASP A 76 -11.48 24.33 13.45
C ASP A 76 -10.91 23.36 12.41
N SER A 77 -10.72 23.82 11.17
CA SER A 77 -10.23 22.99 10.06
C SER A 77 -8.76 22.55 10.21
N LEU A 78 -7.98 23.22 11.05
CA LEU A 78 -6.56 22.89 11.29
C LEU A 78 -6.38 21.83 12.38
N ARG A 79 -7.39 21.63 13.23
CA ARG A 79 -7.39 20.67 14.35
C ARG A 79 -8.56 19.70 14.28
N GLU A 80 -9.05 19.44 13.07
CA GLU A 80 -10.12 18.49 12.82
C GLU A 80 -9.75 17.12 13.40
N LYS A 81 -10.45 16.71 14.46
CA LYS A 81 -10.24 15.41 15.11
C LYS A 81 -11.00 14.34 14.35
N CYS A 82 -10.36 13.17 14.20
CA CYS A 82 -11.03 11.96 13.78
C CYS A 82 -12.18 11.62 14.75
N LEU A 83 -13.39 11.47 14.22
CA LEU A 83 -14.53 10.94 14.96
C LEU A 83 -14.37 9.43 15.22
N LYS A 84 -13.79 8.73 14.25
CA LYS A 84 -13.39 7.33 14.34
C LYS A 84 -12.10 7.13 13.56
N GLU A 85 -11.15 6.42 14.16
CA GLU A 85 -9.86 6.07 13.58
C GLU A 85 -9.67 4.56 13.69
N TYR A 86 -9.28 3.94 12.59
CA TYR A 86 -8.91 2.53 12.54
C TYR A 86 -7.44 2.44 12.27
N THR A 87 -6.70 1.80 13.18
CA THR A 87 -5.25 1.70 13.09
C THR A 87 -4.84 0.24 13.06
N LEU A 88 -4.20 -0.17 11.97
CA LEU A 88 -3.39 -1.38 11.98
C LEU A 88 -2.01 -0.99 12.48
N ARG A 89 -1.50 -1.72 13.47
CA ARG A 89 -0.09 -1.69 13.87
C ARG A 89 0.34 -3.11 14.16
N THR A 90 1.24 -3.60 13.34
CA THR A 90 1.92 -4.86 13.57
C THR A 90 3.41 -4.57 13.55
N GLU A 91 4.11 -4.87 14.64
CA GLU A 91 5.57 -4.85 14.69
C GLU A 91 6.05 -6.28 14.52
N LEU A 92 6.42 -6.65 13.28
CA LEU A 92 6.96 -7.97 12.99
C LEU A 92 8.43 -7.89 12.62
N MET A 93 9.19 -8.87 13.09
CA MET A 93 10.58 -9.04 12.69
C MET A 93 10.65 -9.52 11.24
N ILE A 94 11.25 -8.70 10.38
CA ILE A 94 11.56 -9.04 8.99
C ILE A 94 13.05 -9.36 8.83
N PRO A 95 13.41 -10.29 7.92
CA PRO A 95 14.79 -10.70 7.72
C PRO A 95 15.62 -9.62 7.01
N SER A 96 16.94 -9.80 7.04
CA SER A 96 17.84 -9.12 6.09
C SER A 96 17.53 -9.52 4.66
N GLY A 97 17.71 -8.59 3.73
CA GLY A 97 17.46 -8.84 2.31
C GLY A 97 17.08 -7.58 1.56
N GLU A 98 16.95 -7.73 0.25
CA GLU A 98 16.35 -6.73 -0.62
C GLU A 98 14.89 -7.09 -0.86
N VAL A 99 14.01 -6.09 -0.81
CA VAL A 99 12.63 -6.22 -1.25
C VAL A 99 12.23 -5.01 -2.07
N LYS A 100 11.36 -5.22 -3.05
CA LYS A 100 10.69 -4.15 -3.79
C LYS A 100 9.23 -4.12 -3.39
N ILE A 101 8.72 -2.95 -3.05
CA ILE A 101 7.34 -2.75 -2.64
C ILE A 101 6.72 -1.77 -3.62
N ALA A 102 5.52 -2.06 -4.09
CA ALA A 102 4.71 -1.13 -4.86
C ALA A 102 3.30 -1.08 -4.29
N THR A 103 2.78 0.13 -4.11
CA THR A 103 1.42 0.39 -3.67
C THR A 103 0.72 1.28 -4.67
N PHE A 104 -0.52 0.93 -4.98
CA PHE A 104 -1.37 1.71 -5.87
C PHE A 104 -2.76 1.88 -5.25
N VAL A 105 -3.40 3.00 -5.57
CA VAL A 105 -4.80 3.26 -5.21
C VAL A 105 -5.55 3.60 -6.47
N VAL A 106 -6.59 2.83 -6.77
CA VAL A 106 -7.39 2.91 -8.00
C VAL A 106 -8.83 3.26 -7.66
N PRO A 107 -9.43 4.29 -8.28
CA PRO A 107 -10.85 4.57 -8.13
C PRO A 107 -11.72 3.48 -8.75
N ILE A 108 -12.74 3.05 -8.01
CA ILE A 108 -13.77 2.09 -8.47
C ILE A 108 -15.18 2.69 -8.55
N GLY A 109 -15.29 3.99 -8.26
CA GLY A 109 -16.52 4.76 -8.36
C GLY A 109 -16.23 6.23 -8.55
N GLU A 110 -17.27 7.03 -8.76
CA GLU A 110 -17.12 8.47 -8.83
C GLU A 110 -16.67 9.06 -7.49
N GLY A 111 -15.79 10.05 -7.55
CA GLY A 111 -15.29 10.70 -6.36
C GLY A 111 -14.26 11.78 -6.66
N ARG A 112 -13.94 12.54 -5.62
CA ARG A 112 -12.87 13.53 -5.63
C ARG A 112 -12.09 13.39 -4.33
N TRP A 113 -10.82 13.07 -4.44
CA TRP A 113 -9.95 12.82 -3.30
C TRP A 113 -8.90 13.91 -3.18
N LYS A 114 -8.58 14.28 -1.94
CA LYS A 114 -7.42 15.10 -1.63
C LYS A 114 -6.26 14.17 -1.37
N LYS A 115 -5.33 14.11 -2.31
CA LYS A 115 -4.13 13.28 -2.25
C LYS A 115 -3.01 14.06 -1.58
N THR A 116 -2.29 13.40 -0.67
CA THR A 116 -1.09 13.93 -0.03
C THR A 116 0.06 12.96 -0.29
N ASP A 117 1.01 13.36 -1.11
CA ASP A 117 2.24 12.62 -1.35
C ASP A 117 3.31 13.05 -0.34
N MET A 118 4.01 12.06 0.23
CA MET A 118 5.14 12.26 1.14
C MET A 118 6.45 11.93 0.43
N PRO A 119 7.03 12.84 -0.38
CA PRO A 119 8.25 12.55 -1.12
C PRO A 119 9.44 12.38 -0.18
N PHE A 120 10.44 11.60 -0.60
CA PHE A 120 11.75 11.59 0.05
C PHE A 120 12.50 12.89 -0.27
N CYS A 121 13.25 13.41 0.70
CA CYS A 121 14.15 14.55 0.48
C CYS A 121 15.43 14.23 -0.32
N GLY A 122 15.47 13.07 -1.00
CA GLY A 122 16.62 12.60 -1.73
C GLY A 122 16.30 11.33 -2.51
N LYS A 123 17.29 10.83 -3.25
CA LYS A 123 17.14 9.58 -4.03
C LYS A 123 17.12 8.33 -3.15
N ALA A 124 17.69 8.42 -1.95
CA ALA A 124 17.76 7.36 -0.96
C ALA A 124 17.41 7.90 0.43
N LEU A 125 16.71 7.09 1.21
CA LEU A 125 16.32 7.32 2.59
C LEU A 125 17.14 6.38 3.47
N ASP A 126 18.02 6.92 4.30
CA ASP A 126 18.66 6.16 5.37
C ASP A 126 17.63 5.90 6.48
N LEU A 127 17.33 4.62 6.71
CA LEU A 127 16.29 4.20 7.66
C LEU A 127 16.66 4.49 9.13
N THR A 128 17.90 4.93 9.39
CA THR A 128 18.38 5.28 10.73
C THR A 128 18.44 6.79 11.01
N SER A 129 18.32 7.64 9.99
CA SER A 129 18.54 9.10 10.13
C SER A 129 17.53 9.99 9.38
N ALA A 130 16.52 9.40 8.76
CA ALA A 130 15.60 10.08 7.86
C ALA A 130 14.69 11.16 8.49
N GLY A 131 14.66 12.32 7.86
CA GLY A 131 13.56 13.29 7.93
C GLY A 131 12.68 13.23 6.66
N SER A 132 11.38 13.51 6.80
CA SER A 132 10.45 13.61 5.66
C SER A 132 10.50 14.99 5.02
N CYS A 133 10.26 15.06 3.70
CA CYS A 133 10.06 16.34 3.02
C CYS A 133 8.65 16.86 3.24
N PRO A 134 8.42 18.18 3.02
CA PRO A 134 7.09 18.75 3.11
C PRO A 134 6.11 17.98 2.22
N PRO A 135 4.92 17.61 2.73
CA PRO A 135 3.89 16.93 1.96
C PRO A 135 3.48 17.76 0.74
N VAL A 136 3.30 17.10 -0.39
CA VAL A 136 2.70 17.70 -1.59
C VAL A 136 1.25 17.29 -1.66
N THR A 137 0.35 18.26 -1.66
CA THR A 137 -1.09 18.02 -1.60
C THR A 137 -1.76 18.48 -2.89
N SER A 138 -2.60 17.62 -3.47
CA SER A 138 -3.36 17.94 -4.68
C SER A 138 -4.76 17.33 -4.62
N TRP A 139 -5.68 17.88 -5.43
CA TRP A 139 -7.01 17.29 -5.62
C TRP A 139 -7.00 16.44 -6.88
N VAL A 140 -7.47 15.20 -6.76
CA VAL A 140 -7.60 14.25 -7.87
C VAL A 140 -9.06 13.87 -8.04
N ASN A 141 -9.54 13.93 -9.27
CA ASN A 141 -10.87 13.47 -9.63
C ASN A 141 -10.78 12.04 -10.16
N GLY A 142 -11.71 11.19 -9.77
CA GLY A 142 -11.91 9.88 -10.40
C GLY A 142 -12.50 10.10 -11.78
N THR A 143 -11.64 10.22 -12.79
CA THR A 143 -12.06 10.35 -14.19
C THR A 143 -12.23 9.00 -14.87
N CYS A 144 -11.88 7.92 -14.16
CA CYS A 144 -12.00 6.54 -14.58
C CYS A 144 -12.63 5.76 -13.42
N SER A 145 -13.71 5.03 -13.70
CA SER A 145 -14.33 4.10 -12.78
C SER A 145 -14.03 2.70 -13.30
N CYS A 146 -12.91 2.11 -12.85
CA CYS A 146 -12.63 0.73 -13.17
C CYS A 146 -13.52 -0.17 -12.32
N ILE A 147 -14.11 -1.19 -12.92
CA ILE A 147 -14.79 -2.23 -12.14
C ILE A 147 -13.70 -3.05 -11.44
N PRO A 148 -13.85 -3.42 -10.14
CA PRO A 148 -12.83 -4.18 -9.42
C PRO A 148 -12.35 -5.44 -10.15
N GLU A 149 -13.26 -6.17 -10.80
CA GLU A 149 -12.90 -7.36 -11.59
C GLU A 149 -11.98 -7.03 -12.78
N ASP A 150 -12.17 -5.88 -13.43
CA ASP A 150 -11.34 -5.44 -14.56
C ASP A 150 -9.96 -4.99 -14.09
N ILE A 151 -9.86 -4.32 -12.94
CA ILE A 151 -8.57 -3.98 -12.31
C ILE A 151 -7.79 -5.26 -12.07
N LEU A 152 -8.45 -6.24 -11.42
CA LEU A 152 -7.86 -7.53 -11.11
C LEU A 152 -7.37 -8.21 -12.40
N LYS A 153 -8.28 -8.44 -13.35
CA LYS A 153 -8.01 -9.15 -14.59
C LYS A 153 -6.88 -8.51 -15.39
N THR A 154 -6.91 -7.19 -15.54
CA THR A 154 -5.88 -6.44 -16.29
C THR A 154 -4.53 -6.55 -15.60
N THR A 155 -4.50 -6.33 -14.28
CA THR A 155 -3.24 -6.35 -13.52
C THR A 155 -2.63 -7.75 -13.47
N ILE A 156 -3.44 -8.79 -13.22
CA ILE A 156 -2.98 -10.19 -13.25
C ILE A 156 -2.50 -10.56 -14.66
N GLY A 157 -3.23 -10.18 -15.71
CA GLY A 157 -2.81 -10.40 -17.10
C GLY A 157 -1.46 -9.75 -17.42
N SER A 158 -1.21 -8.54 -16.90
CA SER A 158 0.10 -7.87 -17.02
C SER A 158 1.21 -8.61 -16.26
N ILE A 159 0.92 -9.12 -15.06
CA ILE A 159 1.87 -9.91 -14.26
C ILE A 159 2.26 -11.19 -15.00
N GLU A 160 1.28 -11.90 -15.55
CA GLU A 160 1.51 -13.10 -16.36
C GLU A 160 2.29 -12.78 -17.64
N SER A 161 1.97 -11.67 -18.30
CA SER A 161 2.70 -11.18 -19.48
C SER A 161 4.15 -10.79 -19.16
N ALA A 162 4.41 -10.33 -17.94
CA ALA A 162 5.76 -10.08 -17.43
C ALA A 162 6.52 -11.38 -17.10
N GLY A 163 5.89 -12.55 -17.27
CA GLY A 163 6.50 -13.88 -17.14
C GLY A 163 6.36 -14.51 -15.76
N PHE A 164 5.57 -13.90 -14.87
CA PHE A 164 5.26 -14.47 -13.56
C PHE A 164 4.16 -15.53 -13.68
N LYS A 165 4.28 -16.63 -12.95
CA LYS A 165 3.24 -17.68 -12.89
C LYS A 165 2.66 -17.73 -11.48
N LYS A 166 1.33 -17.85 -11.38
CA LYS A 166 0.67 -18.02 -10.08
C LYS A 166 1.18 -19.32 -9.44
N ARG A 167 1.69 -19.20 -8.21
CA ARG A 167 2.14 -20.34 -7.39
C ARG A 167 1.03 -20.80 -6.46
N GLU A 168 0.47 -19.86 -5.69
CA GLU A 168 -0.58 -20.13 -4.71
C GLU A 168 -1.46 -18.89 -4.50
N GLU A 169 -2.73 -19.12 -4.13
CA GLU A 169 -3.60 -18.07 -3.61
C GLU A 169 -3.37 -17.92 -2.11
N VAL A 170 -3.43 -16.69 -1.61
CA VAL A 170 -3.16 -16.37 -0.21
C VAL A 170 -4.43 -15.81 0.41
N THR A 171 -4.85 -16.38 1.54
CA THR A 171 -6.00 -15.89 2.28
C THR A 171 -5.60 -14.70 3.14
N VAL A 172 -6.19 -13.54 2.87
CA VAL A 172 -6.07 -12.33 3.69
C VAL A 172 -7.38 -12.11 4.44
N LEU A 173 -7.31 -11.76 5.71
CA LEU A 173 -8.50 -11.47 6.52
C LEU A 173 -9.04 -10.07 6.23
N GLU A 174 -10.35 -9.97 6.25
CA GLU A 174 -11.02 -8.68 6.28
C GLU A 174 -10.69 -7.92 7.56
N THR A 175 -10.41 -6.63 7.42
CA THR A 175 -10.14 -5.72 8.54
C THR A 175 -11.23 -4.66 8.60
N GLU A 176 -11.19 -3.78 9.61
CA GLU A 176 -12.15 -2.68 9.71
C GLU A 176 -12.02 -1.65 8.58
N ALA A 177 -10.87 -1.56 7.91
CA ALA A 177 -10.60 -0.58 6.85
C ALA A 177 -10.44 -1.20 5.44
N LEU A 178 -10.10 -2.48 5.34
CA LEU A 178 -9.91 -3.18 4.07
C LEU A 178 -10.78 -4.42 3.96
N LYS A 179 -11.41 -4.59 2.80
CA LYS A 179 -12.10 -5.81 2.38
C LYS A 179 -11.28 -6.50 1.27
N PRO A 180 -10.67 -7.67 1.54
CA PRO A 180 -9.89 -8.42 0.57
C PRO A 180 -10.75 -8.80 -0.64
N LEU A 181 -10.19 -8.59 -1.83
CA LEU A 181 -10.78 -9.01 -3.11
C LEU A 181 -10.02 -10.21 -3.69
N TYR A 182 -8.69 -10.17 -3.61
CA TYR A 182 -7.83 -11.22 -4.13
C TYR A 182 -6.42 -11.10 -3.55
N SER A 183 -5.76 -12.22 -3.30
CA SER A 183 -4.33 -12.23 -3.05
C SER A 183 -3.69 -13.52 -3.53
N ALA A 184 -2.47 -13.42 -4.04
CA ALA A 184 -1.72 -14.56 -4.52
C ALA A 184 -0.21 -14.30 -4.51
N LEU A 185 0.54 -15.40 -4.47
CA LEU A 185 1.98 -15.42 -4.69
C LEU A 185 2.27 -15.92 -6.10
N PHE A 186 3.10 -15.16 -6.82
CA PHE A 186 3.58 -15.47 -8.15
C PHE A 186 5.10 -15.72 -8.14
N VAL A 187 5.60 -16.45 -9.12
CA VAL A 187 7.03 -16.78 -9.24
C VAL A 187 7.56 -16.63 -10.68
N LYS A 188 8.80 -16.13 -10.81
CA LYS A 188 9.57 -16.03 -12.06
C LYS A 188 11.07 -16.12 -11.75
N ASN A 189 11.76 -17.14 -12.29
CA ASN A 189 13.23 -17.28 -12.16
C ASN A 189 13.75 -17.05 -10.72
N ASP A 190 13.19 -17.77 -9.75
CA ASP A 190 13.49 -17.65 -8.31
C ASP A 190 13.12 -16.30 -7.65
N GLN A 191 12.49 -15.38 -8.38
CA GLN A 191 11.87 -14.18 -7.83
C GLN A 191 10.41 -14.46 -7.50
N TYR A 192 10.01 -14.02 -6.30
CA TYR A 192 8.66 -14.12 -5.80
C TYR A 192 7.99 -12.76 -5.84
N LEU A 193 6.70 -12.74 -6.16
CA LEU A 193 5.87 -11.55 -6.21
C LEU A 193 4.57 -11.85 -5.48
N TYR A 194 4.42 -11.30 -4.28
CA TYR A 194 3.15 -11.27 -3.57
C TYR A 194 2.29 -10.11 -4.09
N VAL A 195 1.00 -10.36 -4.28
CA VAL A 195 0.03 -9.35 -4.71
C VAL A 195 -1.21 -9.44 -3.86
N GLU A 196 -1.76 -8.29 -3.48
CA GLU A 196 -3.01 -8.15 -2.75
C GLU A 196 -3.85 -7.02 -3.35
N PHE A 197 -5.12 -7.30 -3.61
CA PHE A 197 -6.16 -6.33 -3.96
C PHE A 197 -7.17 -6.29 -2.82
N SER A 198 -7.40 -5.09 -2.30
CA SER A 198 -8.36 -4.87 -1.22
C SER A 198 -9.18 -3.61 -1.51
N GLU A 199 -10.50 -3.71 -1.36
CA GLU A 199 -11.38 -2.54 -1.37
C GLU A 199 -11.16 -1.74 -0.09
N VAL A 200 -10.94 -0.43 -0.22
CA VAL A 200 -10.91 0.49 0.92
C VAL A 200 -12.35 0.85 1.25
N LYS A 201 -12.82 0.40 2.42
CA LYS A 201 -14.20 0.54 2.85
C LYS A 201 -14.61 2.02 2.87
N ASP A 202 -15.82 2.30 2.39
CA ASP A 202 -16.44 3.64 2.35
C ASP A 202 -15.68 4.70 1.53
N MET A 203 -14.77 4.30 0.65
CA MET A 203 -13.91 5.23 -0.10
C MET A 203 -14.05 5.17 -1.63
N ASN A 204 -14.73 4.15 -2.18
CA ASN A 204 -14.76 3.85 -3.61
C ASN A 204 -13.35 3.70 -4.22
N LEU A 205 -12.44 3.05 -3.48
CA LEU A 205 -11.06 2.82 -3.90
C LEU A 205 -10.70 1.34 -3.77
N VAL A 206 -9.84 0.86 -4.66
CA VAL A 206 -9.10 -0.40 -4.51
C VAL A 206 -7.64 -0.07 -4.23
N ARG A 207 -7.11 -0.64 -3.16
CA ARG A 207 -5.69 -0.65 -2.81
C ARG A 207 -5.06 -1.90 -3.41
N VAL A 208 -3.95 -1.72 -4.13
CA VAL A 208 -3.13 -2.81 -4.67
C VAL A 208 -1.76 -2.74 -4.00
N LEU A 209 -1.34 -3.82 -3.35
CA LEU A 209 0.02 -4.00 -2.84
C LEU A 209 0.73 -5.08 -3.61
N MET A 210 1.98 -4.82 -3.93
CA MET A 210 2.88 -5.76 -4.56
C MET A 210 4.20 -5.78 -3.78
N ILE A 211 4.71 -6.98 -3.49
CA ILE A 211 5.98 -7.17 -2.80
C ILE A 211 6.80 -8.19 -3.59
N MET A 212 7.99 -7.81 -4.04
CA MET A 212 8.86 -8.64 -4.86
C MET A 212 10.24 -8.83 -4.22
N GLY A 213 10.78 -10.04 -4.28
CA GLY A 213 12.07 -10.41 -3.69
C GLY A 213 12.29 -11.91 -3.70
N ASP A 214 13.18 -12.41 -2.83
CA ASP A 214 13.27 -13.85 -2.55
C ASP A 214 12.06 -14.34 -1.73
N GLU A 215 11.81 -15.65 -1.71
CA GLU A 215 10.63 -16.23 -1.06
C GLU A 215 10.51 -15.84 0.42
N LYS A 216 11.63 -15.90 1.15
CA LYS A 216 11.65 -15.69 2.60
C LYS A 216 11.35 -14.23 2.92
N THR A 217 11.99 -13.31 2.20
CA THR A 217 11.77 -11.87 2.40
C THR A 217 10.35 -11.49 1.99
N VAL A 218 9.85 -11.95 0.84
CA VAL A 218 8.48 -11.64 0.37
C VAL A 218 7.44 -12.14 1.37
N LYS A 219 7.55 -13.38 1.86
CA LYS A 219 6.59 -13.92 2.85
C LYS A 219 6.61 -13.13 4.15
N ALA A 220 7.79 -12.80 4.68
CA ALA A 220 7.90 -12.02 5.92
C ALA A 220 7.32 -10.60 5.78
N TYR A 221 7.56 -9.94 4.65
CA TYR A 221 6.99 -8.62 4.37
C TYR A 221 5.48 -8.67 4.11
N ALA A 222 4.98 -9.70 3.42
CA ALA A 222 3.55 -9.92 3.25
C ALA A 222 2.87 -10.16 4.60
N GLU A 223 3.46 -10.96 5.48
CA GLU A 223 2.94 -11.16 6.84
C GLU A 223 2.94 -9.86 7.65
N ALA A 224 3.99 -9.04 7.55
CA ALA A 224 4.07 -7.77 8.26
C ALA A 224 3.06 -6.71 7.76
N PHE A 225 2.69 -6.76 6.49
CA PHE A 225 1.93 -5.71 5.80
C PHE A 225 0.49 -6.09 5.45
N THR A 226 0.06 -7.28 5.86
CA THR A 226 -1.28 -7.78 5.60
C THR A 226 -1.86 -8.41 6.87
N ALA A 227 -3.18 -8.46 6.96
CA ALA A 227 -3.85 -9.20 8.02
C ALA A 227 -3.91 -10.69 7.61
N VAL A 228 -2.79 -11.40 7.64
CA VAL A 228 -2.78 -12.85 7.40
C VAL A 228 -3.58 -13.52 8.51
N GLY A 229 -4.54 -14.37 8.15
CA GLY A 229 -5.23 -15.19 9.11
C GLY A 229 -4.25 -16.19 9.71
N GLY A 230 -3.96 -16.03 11.01
CA GLY A 230 -3.11 -16.95 11.73
C GLY A 230 -3.66 -18.37 11.64
N GLY A 231 -3.07 -19.16 10.75
CA GLY A 231 -3.17 -20.61 10.78
C GLY A 231 -2.11 -21.13 11.73
N GLY A 232 -2.52 -21.42 12.97
CA GLY A 232 -1.80 -22.38 13.81
C GLY A 232 -1.97 -23.80 13.28
#